data_AF-A0AA97G9R2-F1
#
_entry.id   AF-A0AA97G9R2-F1
#
_cell.length_a   1.000
_cell.length_b   1.000
_cell.length_c   1.000
_cell.angle_alpha   90.00
_cell.angle_beta   90.00
_cell.angle_gamma   90.00
#
_symmetry.space_group_name_H-M   'P 1'
#
loop_
_entity.id
_entity.type
_entity.pdbx_description
1 polymer ?
#
loop_
_entity_poly.entity_id
_entity_poly.type
_entity_poly.pdbx_seq_one_letter_code
_entity_poly.pdbx_strand_id
1 'polypeptide(L)' 'MKIGEAARLLGTDPITLRKSENTGELLPARKTKGGARYYDVSELMGYSNEAAPTLCYCRVSGHDQKPDLDRQQE' A
#
# COMPACT_ATOMS: atom_id res chain seq x y z
N MET A 1 -6.26 6.05 -15.49
CA MET A 1 -4.87 6.16 -15.01
C MET A 1 -4.16 4.79 -15.07
N LYS A 2 -2.90 4.70 -15.51
CA LYS A 2 -2.16 3.40 -15.50
C LYS A 2 -1.73 3.03 -14.07
N ILE A 3 -1.48 1.75 -13.81
CA ILE A 3 -1.11 1.27 -12.46
C ILE A 3 0.07 2.02 -11.82
N GLY A 4 1.09 2.42 -12.60
CA GLY A 4 2.25 3.15 -12.06
C GLY A 4 1.90 4.57 -11.60
N GLU A 5 1.02 5.26 -12.33
CA GLU A 5 0.51 6.57 -11.94
C GLU A 5 -0.42 6.47 -10.73
N ALA A 6 -1.29 5.45 -10.72
CA ALA A 6 -2.21 5.18 -9.61
C ALA A 6 -1.45 4.86 -8.32
N ALA A 7 -0.38 4.06 -8.41
CA ALA A 7 0.47 3.73 -7.27
C ALA A 7 1.13 4.98 -6.68
N ARG A 8 1.67 5.86 -7.55
CA ARG A 8 2.26 7.13 -7.12
C ARG A 8 1.22 8.05 -6.46
N LEU A 9 0.00 8.12 -6.99
CA LEU A 9 -1.09 8.91 -6.42
C LEU A 9 -1.45 8.44 -5.01
N LEU A 10 -1.51 7.12 -4.79
CA LEU A 10 -1.82 6.52 -3.50
C LEU A 10 -0.61 6.40 -2.56
N GLY A 11 0.59 6.86 -2.97
CA GLY A 11 1.80 6.72 -2.17
C GLY A 11 2.24 5.26 -1.93
N THR A 12 1.89 4.35 -2.85
CA THR A 12 2.17 2.91 -2.74
C THR A 12 2.93 2.38 -3.95
N ASP A 13 3.24 1.09 -3.95
CA ASP A 13 3.92 0.40 -5.07
C ASP A 13 2.90 -0.31 -5.98
N PRO A 14 3.15 -0.40 -7.32
CA PRO A 14 2.29 -1.18 -8.22
C PRO A 14 2.07 -2.64 -7.81
N ILE A 15 3.01 -3.26 -7.12
CA ILE A 15 2.85 -4.62 -6.56
C ILE A 15 1.77 -4.62 -5.47
N THR A 16 1.73 -3.60 -4.61
CA THR A 16 0.69 -3.44 -3.60
C THR A 16 -0.69 -3.36 -4.26
N LEU A 17 -0.84 -2.58 -5.33
CA LEU A 17 -2.10 -2.52 -6.08
C LEU A 17 -2.52 -3.86 -6.68
N ARG A 18 -1.57 -4.69 -7.14
CA ARG A 18 -1.89 -6.06 -7.59
C ARG A 18 -2.31 -6.97 -6.44
N LYS A 19 -1.75 -6.78 -5.25
CA LYS A 19 -2.16 -7.52 -4.04
C LYS A 19 -3.56 -7.08 -3.60
N SER A 20 -3.84 -5.78 -3.55
CA SER A 20 -5.16 -5.25 -3.22
C SER A 20 -6.24 -5.69 -4.22
N GLU A 21 -5.87 -5.88 -5.49
CA GLU A 21 -6.76 -6.50 -6.47
C GLU A 21 -7.02 -7.98 -6.16
N ASN A 22 -5.99 -8.75 -5.78
CA ASN A 22 -6.13 -10.16 -5.44
C ASN A 22 -6.95 -10.37 -4.16
N THR A 23 -6.87 -9.45 -3.20
CA THR A 23 -7.68 -9.46 -1.98
C THR A 23 -9.09 -8.90 -2.21
N GLY A 24 -9.32 -8.23 -3.34
CA GLY A 24 -10.60 -7.60 -3.68
C GLY A 24 -10.83 -6.23 -3.03
N GLU A 25 -9.82 -5.68 -2.34
CA GLU A 25 -9.87 -4.37 -1.69
C GLU A 25 -9.93 -3.22 -2.69
N LEU A 26 -9.23 -3.36 -3.83
CA LEU A 26 -9.22 -2.35 -4.89
C LEU A 26 -9.16 -3.02 -6.26
N LEU A 27 -10.20 -2.81 -7.07
CA LEU A 27 -10.30 -3.38 -8.40
C LEU A 27 -9.98 -2.33 -9.47
N PRO A 28 -9.30 -2.72 -10.56
CA PRO A 28 -9.10 -1.82 -11.69
C PRO A 28 -10.41 -1.65 -12.47
N ALA A 29 -10.75 -0.41 -12.80
CA ALA A 29 -11.91 -0.08 -13.64
C ALA A 29 -11.90 -0.82 -15.00
N ARG A 30 -10.71 -1.07 -15.57
CA ARG A 30 -10.58 -1.95 -16.74
C ARG A 30 -9.24 -2.67 -16.82
N LYS A 31 -9.24 -3.80 -17.52
CA LYS A 31 -8.06 -4.57 -17.93
C LYS A 31 -8.00 -4.70 -19.44
N THR A 32 -6.83 -4.47 -20.03
CA THR A 32 -6.62 -4.77 -21.45
C THR A 32 -6.34 -6.25 -21.65
N LYS A 33 -6.49 -6.74 -22.89
CA LYS A 33 -6.11 -8.11 -23.26
C LYS A 33 -4.64 -8.44 -22.95
N GLY A 34 -3.76 -7.43 -22.97
CA GLY A 34 -2.34 -7.56 -22.59
C GLY A 34 -2.07 -7.45 -21.09
N GLY A 35 -3.09 -7.43 -20.23
CA GLY A 35 -2.94 -7.44 -18.76
C GLY A 35 -2.65 -6.07 -18.13
N ALA A 36 -2.68 -4.99 -18.91
CA ALA A 36 -2.52 -3.64 -18.38
C ALA A 36 -3.78 -3.22 -17.62
N ARG A 37 -3.59 -2.70 -16.41
CA ARG A 37 -4.65 -2.23 -15.51
C ARG A 37 -4.78 -0.73 -15.58
N TYR A 38 -6.03 -0.29 -15.64
CA TYR A 38 -6.37 1.13 -15.59
C TYR A 38 -7.36 1.37 -14.45
N TYR A 39 -7.07 2.40 -13.68
CA TYR A 39 -7.85 2.84 -12.54
C TYR A 39 -8.53 4.16 -12.87
N ASP A 40 -9.74 4.35 -12.34
CA ASP A 40 -10.41 5.65 -12.35
C ASP A 40 -9.90 6.51 -11.20
N VAL A 41 -9.72 7.81 -11.43
CA VAL A 41 -9.17 8.72 -10.41
C VAL A 41 -10.18 8.95 -9.28
N SER A 42 -11.46 9.05 -9.60
CA SER A 42 -12.50 9.30 -8.59
C SER A 42 -12.61 8.12 -7.61
N GLU A 43 -12.53 6.88 -8.13
CA GLU A 43 -12.49 5.67 -7.30
C GLU A 43 -11.24 5.59 -6.42
N LEU A 44 -10.07 5.98 -6.95
CA LEU A 44 -8.82 6.00 -6.17
C LEU A 44 -8.84 7.05 -5.05
N MET A 45 -9.39 8.23 -5.30
CA MET A 45 -9.49 9.28 -4.29
C MET A 45 -10.46 8.89 -3.17
N GLY A 46 -11.51 8.11 -3.47
CA GLY A 46 -12.40 7.53 -2.46
C GLY A 46 -11.80 6.32 -1.72
N TYR A 47 -10.74 5.71 -2.27
CA TYR A 47 -10.01 4.60 -1.64
C TYR A 47 -8.94 5.08 -0.65
N SER A 48 -8.60 6.38 -0.61
CA SER A 48 -7.59 6.86 0.31
C SER A 48 -8.01 6.54 1.75
N ASN A 49 -7.21 5.71 2.42
CA ASN A 49 -7.46 5.33 3.80
C ASN A 49 -6.86 6.40 4.72
N GLU A 50 -7.34 7.64 4.61
CA GLU A 50 -6.92 8.77 5.47
C GLU A 50 -7.16 8.46 6.95
N ALA A 51 -8.10 7.55 7.25
CA ALA A 51 -8.38 7.07 8.60
C ALA A 51 -7.47 5.92 9.07
N ALA A 52 -6.58 5.39 8.22
CA ALA A 52 -5.69 4.31 8.64
C ALA A 52 -4.67 4.83 9.67
N PRO A 53 -4.45 4.11 10.79
CA PRO A 53 -3.38 4.47 11.70
C PRO A 53 -2.02 4.33 10.99
N THR A 54 -1.14 5.31 11.18
CA THR A 54 0.26 5.16 10.78
C THR A 54 0.93 4.16 11.71
N LEU A 55 1.43 3.05 11.16
CA LEU A 55 2.07 2.00 11.94
C LEU A 55 3.60 2.16 11.90
N CYS A 56 4.21 2.42 13.06
CA CYS A 56 5.66 2.31 13.21
C CYS A 56 6.05 0.85 13.42
N TYR A 57 6.99 0.34 12.63
CA TYR A 57 7.56 -1.01 12.82
C TYR A 57 9.05 -0.91 13.12
N CYS A 58 9.42 -1.37 14.30
CA CYS A 58 10.81 -1.44 14.74
C CYS A 58 11.24 -2.91 14.89
N ARG A 59 12.50 -3.21 14.53
CA ARG A 59 13.11 -4.52 14.74
C ARG A 59 14.55 -4.37 15.20
N VAL A 60 15.02 -5.35 15.97
CA VAL A 60 16.42 -5.48 16.37
C VAL A 60 17.05 -6.71 15.73
N SER A 61 18.36 -6.69 15.55
CA SER A 61 19.13 -7.74 14.88
C SER A 61 19.27 -9.02 15.70
N GLY A 62 19.25 -8.92 17.03
CA GLY A 62 19.38 -10.05 17.94
C GLY A 62 18.38 -10.01 19.09
N HIS A 63 18.14 -11.17 19.70
CA HIS A 63 17.20 -11.29 20.82
C HIS A 63 17.64 -10.42 22.02
N ASP A 64 18.94 -10.33 22.28
CA ASP A 64 19.51 -9.59 23.41
C ASP A 64 19.35 -8.07 23.29
N GLN A 65 19.06 -7.58 22.09
CA GLN A 65 18.81 -6.16 21.81
C GLN A 65 17.34 -5.76 22.01
N LYS A 66 16.45 -6.69 22.38
CA LYS A 66 15.04 -6.37 22.67
C LYS A 66 14.85 -5.21 23.68
N PRO A 67 15.65 -5.09 24.76
CA PRO A 67 15.55 -3.95 25.67
C PRO A 67 15.85 -2.60 25.01
N ASP A 68 16.48 -2.56 23.83
CA ASP A 68 16.70 -1.33 23.06
C ASP A 68 15.40 -0.82 22.45
N LEU A 69 14.46 -1.71 22.11
CA LEU A 69 13.16 -1.33 21.57
C LEU A 69 12.33 -0.58 22.61
N ASP A 70 12.39 -1.00 23.88
CA ASP A 70 11.68 -0.31 24.96
C ASP A 70 12.22 1.10 25.17
N ARG A 71 13.55 1.27 25.07
CA ARG A 71 14.22 2.58 25.16
C ARG A 71 13.93 3.51 23.98
N GLN A 72 13.61 2.96 22.80
CA GLN A 72 13.29 3.75 21.61
C GLN A 72 11.84 4.26 21.59
N GLN A 73 11.00 3.86 22.55
CA GLN A 73 9.60 4.29 22.66
C GLN A 73 9.44 5.67 23.34
N GLU A 74 10.47 6.17 24.02
CA GLU A 74 10.52 7.50 24.65
C GLU A 74 11.06 8.57 23.69
#